data_AF-A0A0B5AVY9-F1
#
_entry.id   AF-A0A0B5AVY9-F1
#
_cell.length_a   1.000
_cell.length_b   1.000
_cell.length_c   1.000
_cell.angle_alpha   90.00
_cell.angle_beta   90.00
_cell.angle_gamma   90.00
#
_symmetry.space_group_name_H-M   'P 1'
#
loop_
_entity.id
_entity.type
_entity.pdbx_description
1 polymer ?
#
loop_
_entity_poly.entity_id
_entity_poly.type
_entity_poly.pdbx_seq_one_letter_code
_entity_poly.pdbx_strand_id
1 'polypeptide(L)'
;MVQKKLGDQHVLDVANALKARLNFETPYQISRVRVTVDKILNDFKNIKDVKTKFDYKSDHKNDLYLILEDKRVIPLNLFLISGNRAVQQKNLGAKSFLKKYFLSDALQERFNYQIEPYYEQYLKSVAEILDISSDQQISELKKTITAKTKGKKEFADSLSVTRTTLLYQLRNIAFELLRHSYNRRDDGMIHAFKTLMMADEVNLITRYYANKPPVAETFTASIPDFGSIRVYKKGNDTIGVSFGAQAMTLRFKFESDPASSLKLAVSYENTPSKLKRSSLNTETLRLVEDILKKHSYVNNSNASNAIGKCHEALTYYYLLKAFPDLVQVDMKACTEQLTTYQPLVKPETLNQLYKATATVIEPLKSALDNKYDDYKIETIELVPDAYVSNKLDTADIQLNLFIDGKTIVEPLSLKAAAKSNVKLTTKNPGAGTILGPTYFNIGDLSPVVNEAKEDYQIGKIDRTESLTLVSRFLGTALRKSDQESLKRGLKNIMSTSLLVATFYEKEYTICKEPTEVKGNIIVKECDPSPIQTTLYWDDERDSLSLRVKFSKGEKHGWSSIKLACEYQLKI
;
A
#
# COMPACT_ATOMS: atom_id res chain seq x y z
N MET A 1 -9.02 22.44 14.64
CA MET A 1 -9.34 23.35 15.77
C MET A 1 -10.78 23.22 16.26
N VAL A 2 -11.81 23.24 15.38
CA VAL A 2 -13.23 23.19 15.79
C VAL A 2 -13.60 21.94 16.61
N GLN A 3 -13.10 20.76 16.22
CA GLN A 3 -13.43 19.49 16.88
C GLN A 3 -12.83 19.35 18.28
N LYS A 4 -11.63 19.92 18.54
CA LYS A 4 -11.01 19.93 19.88
C LYS A 4 -11.82 20.81 20.85
N LYS A 5 -12.25 22.00 20.39
CA LYS A 5 -13.15 22.87 21.16
C LYS A 5 -14.49 22.19 21.49
N LEU A 6 -15.06 21.43 20.55
CA LEU A 6 -16.32 20.71 20.77
C LEU A 6 -16.17 19.59 21.81
N GLY A 7 -15.06 18.83 21.76
CA GLY A 7 -14.78 17.75 22.72
C GLY A 7 -14.51 18.28 24.12
N ASP A 8 -13.64 19.29 24.25
CA ASP A 8 -13.32 19.91 25.54
C ASP A 8 -14.56 20.55 26.18
N GLN A 9 -15.43 21.20 25.39
CA GLN A 9 -16.71 21.71 25.88
C GLN A 9 -17.63 20.57 26.35
N HIS A 10 -17.70 19.47 25.61
CA HIS A 10 -18.52 18.33 26.02
C HIS A 10 -18.09 17.75 27.37
N VAL A 11 -16.78 17.67 27.64
CA VAL A 11 -16.24 17.23 28.93
C VAL A 11 -16.71 18.14 30.06
N LEU A 12 -16.60 19.46 29.89
CA LEU A 12 -17.07 20.45 30.87
C LEU A 12 -18.58 20.36 31.09
N ASP A 13 -19.35 20.27 30.01
CA ASP A 13 -20.81 20.17 30.07
C ASP A 13 -21.26 18.92 30.85
N VAL A 14 -20.62 17.77 30.58
CA VAL A 14 -20.91 16.49 31.29
C VAL A 14 -20.52 16.59 32.76
N ALA A 15 -19.37 17.17 33.08
CA ALA A 15 -18.94 17.34 34.47
C ALA A 15 -19.90 18.22 35.28
N ASN A 16 -20.29 19.38 34.73
CA ASN A 16 -21.22 20.30 35.38
C ASN A 16 -22.59 19.65 35.56
N ALA A 17 -23.06 18.92 34.54
CA ALA A 17 -24.29 18.18 34.57
C ALA A 17 -24.30 17.05 35.62
N LEU A 18 -23.19 16.32 35.78
CA LEU A 18 -23.03 15.32 36.84
C LEU A 18 -23.05 15.97 38.22
N LYS A 19 -22.28 17.04 38.44
CA LYS A 19 -22.24 17.78 39.72
C LYS A 19 -23.64 18.27 40.14
N ALA A 20 -24.37 18.88 39.21
CA ALA A 20 -25.74 19.33 39.44
C ALA A 20 -26.66 18.16 39.84
N ARG A 21 -26.60 17.04 39.12
CA ARG A 21 -27.40 15.84 39.43
C ARG A 21 -27.06 15.23 40.79
N LEU A 22 -25.79 15.20 41.18
CA LEU A 22 -25.34 14.71 42.49
C LEU A 22 -25.82 15.61 43.64
N ASN A 23 -26.02 16.91 43.38
CA ASN A 23 -26.59 17.87 44.33
C ASN A 23 -28.13 17.96 44.27
N PHE A 24 -28.81 17.02 43.60
CA PHE A 24 -30.26 17.01 43.39
C PHE A 24 -30.81 18.25 42.64
N GLU A 25 -29.99 18.91 41.84
CA GLU A 25 -30.39 20.01 40.96
C GLU A 25 -30.86 19.48 39.59
N THR A 26 -31.73 20.23 38.90
CA THR A 26 -32.17 19.90 37.53
C THR A 26 -31.40 20.75 36.52
N PRO A 27 -30.29 20.25 35.96
CA PRO A 27 -29.52 20.99 34.96
C PRO A 27 -30.26 21.09 33.62
N TYR A 28 -30.16 22.24 32.95
CA TYR A 28 -30.48 22.33 31.53
C TYR A 28 -29.40 21.57 30.75
N GLN A 29 -29.78 20.53 30.03
CA GLN A 29 -28.83 19.65 29.34
C GLN A 29 -29.19 19.49 27.86
N ILE A 30 -28.23 19.75 26.99
CA ILE A 30 -28.28 19.34 25.59
C ILE A 30 -28.38 17.80 25.56
N SER A 31 -29.20 17.26 24.67
CA SER A 31 -29.52 15.82 24.59
C SER A 31 -28.29 14.89 24.68
N ARG A 32 -27.19 15.25 24.02
CA ARG A 32 -25.91 14.50 24.03
C ARG A 32 -25.26 14.44 25.42
N VAL A 33 -25.36 15.51 26.20
CA VAL A 33 -24.82 15.57 27.57
C VAL A 33 -25.65 14.66 28.47
N ARG A 34 -26.98 14.77 28.38
CA ARG A 34 -27.92 13.98 29.17
C ARG A 34 -27.68 12.48 29.05
N VAL A 35 -27.61 11.95 27.82
CA VAL A 35 -27.40 10.50 27.62
C VAL A 35 -26.05 10.01 28.16
N THR A 36 -25.03 10.88 28.14
CA THR A 36 -23.70 10.54 28.70
C THR A 36 -23.75 10.48 30.22
N VAL A 37 -24.39 11.48 30.84
CA VAL A 37 -24.59 11.57 32.29
C VAL A 37 -25.41 10.39 32.79
N ASP A 38 -26.53 10.09 32.13
CA ASP A 38 -27.40 8.96 32.47
C ASP A 38 -26.63 7.65 32.39
N LYS A 39 -25.78 7.47 31.37
CA LYS A 39 -24.91 6.28 31.25
C LYS A 39 -23.91 6.17 32.41
N ILE A 40 -23.26 7.28 32.78
CA ILE A 40 -22.29 7.32 33.89
C ILE A 40 -22.97 6.95 35.21
N LEU A 41 -24.12 7.54 35.51
CA LEU A 41 -24.88 7.28 36.75
C LEU A 41 -25.40 5.83 36.81
N ASN A 42 -25.74 5.25 35.66
CA ASN A 42 -26.15 3.85 35.56
C ASN A 42 -24.99 2.87 35.77
N ASP A 43 -23.82 3.18 35.19
CA ASP A 43 -22.64 2.30 35.24
C ASP A 43 -21.91 2.38 36.58
N PHE A 44 -21.91 3.55 37.22
CA PHE A 44 -21.14 3.85 38.43
C PHE A 44 -22.07 4.33 39.55
N LYS A 45 -22.26 3.47 40.54
CA LYS A 45 -23.05 3.79 41.75
C LYS A 45 -22.19 4.50 42.79
N ASN A 46 -22.83 5.25 43.69
CA ASN A 46 -22.21 5.91 44.85
C ASN A 46 -21.11 6.91 44.48
N ILE A 47 -21.32 7.68 43.42
CA ILE A 47 -20.43 8.79 43.07
C ILE A 47 -20.65 9.90 44.09
N LYS A 48 -19.58 10.33 44.76
CA LYS A 48 -19.59 11.44 45.74
C LYS A 48 -19.24 12.77 45.09
N ASP A 49 -18.26 12.79 44.20
CA ASP A 49 -17.77 14.00 43.53
C ASP A 49 -17.20 13.67 42.15
N VAL A 50 -17.07 14.67 41.29
CA VAL A 50 -16.52 14.55 39.93
C VAL A 50 -15.53 15.67 39.68
N LYS A 51 -14.32 15.32 39.22
CA LYS A 51 -13.30 16.27 38.75
C LYS A 51 -13.05 16.12 37.27
N THR A 52 -12.64 17.21 36.63
CA THR A 52 -12.28 17.26 35.20
C THR A 52 -10.79 17.43 35.03
N LYS A 53 -10.25 17.06 33.86
CA LYS A 53 -8.85 17.37 33.52
C LYS A 53 -8.50 18.86 33.60
N PHE A 54 -9.49 19.74 33.48
CA PHE A 54 -9.31 21.20 33.54
C PHE A 54 -9.22 21.73 34.99
N ASP A 55 -9.54 20.90 35.98
CA ASP A 55 -9.46 21.27 37.40
C ASP A 55 -8.01 21.16 37.93
N TYR A 56 -7.07 20.65 37.12
CA TYR A 56 -5.69 20.39 37.51
C TYR A 56 -4.68 21.29 36.76
N LYS A 57 -3.54 21.59 37.39
CA LYS A 57 -2.46 22.42 36.79
C LYS A 57 -1.54 21.67 35.80
N SER A 58 -1.51 20.34 35.86
CA SER A 58 -0.74 19.47 34.96
C SER A 58 -1.63 18.81 33.90
N ASP A 59 -1.06 18.44 32.76
CA ASP A 59 -1.76 17.66 31.71
C ASP A 59 -2.14 16.26 32.23
N HIS A 60 -3.28 16.16 32.89
CA HIS A 60 -3.91 14.89 33.23
C HIS A 60 -4.44 14.22 31.96
N LYS A 61 -4.26 12.90 31.86
CA LYS A 61 -4.54 12.14 30.64
C LYS A 61 -6.02 11.89 30.39
N ASN A 62 -6.81 11.68 31.46
CA ASN A 62 -8.24 11.32 31.37
C ASN A 62 -9.16 12.53 31.55
N ASP A 63 -10.31 12.52 30.88
CA ASP A 63 -11.23 13.65 30.80
C ASP A 63 -11.96 13.94 32.12
N LEU A 64 -12.43 12.88 32.81
CA LEU A 64 -13.09 12.97 34.10
C LEU A 64 -12.48 12.00 35.12
N TYR A 65 -12.66 12.32 36.40
CA TYR A 65 -12.33 11.48 37.55
C TYR A 65 -13.56 11.43 38.45
N LEU A 66 -14.20 10.27 38.53
CA LEU A 66 -15.27 10.04 39.49
C LEU A 66 -14.66 9.67 40.84
N ILE A 67 -15.07 10.35 41.91
CA ILE A 67 -14.67 10.06 43.27
C ILE A 67 -15.85 9.37 43.94
N LEU A 68 -15.72 8.08 44.26
CA LEU A 68 -16.76 7.32 44.92
C LEU A 68 -16.79 7.58 46.43
N GLU A 69 -17.89 7.22 47.10
CA GLU A 69 -18.04 7.34 48.56
C GLU A 69 -16.94 6.60 49.34
N ASP A 70 -16.48 5.45 48.81
CA ASP A 70 -15.38 4.66 49.37
C ASP A 70 -13.98 5.22 49.06
N LYS A 71 -13.91 6.44 48.50
CA LYS A 71 -12.70 7.16 48.09
C LYS A 71 -11.96 6.56 46.89
N ARG A 72 -12.48 5.52 46.23
CA ARG A 72 -11.91 5.08 44.94
C ARG A 72 -12.10 6.16 43.89
N VAL A 73 -11.08 6.31 43.04
CA VAL A 73 -11.08 7.24 41.92
C VAL A 73 -11.16 6.45 40.61
N ILE A 74 -12.19 6.70 39.82
CA ILE A 74 -12.39 6.05 38.51
C ILE A 74 -12.09 7.08 37.41
N PRO A 75 -10.98 6.93 36.66
CA PRO A 75 -10.71 7.77 35.51
C PRO A 75 -11.61 7.39 34.32
N LEU A 76 -12.15 8.39 33.61
CA LEU A 76 -12.98 8.22 32.43
C LEU A 76 -12.43 9.04 31.26
N ASN A 77 -12.51 8.48 30.06
CA ASN A 77 -12.34 9.22 28.80
C ASN A 77 -13.70 9.41 28.12
N LEU A 78 -13.94 10.61 27.58
CA LEU A 78 -15.20 10.95 26.91
C LEU A 78 -14.96 11.25 25.43
N PHE A 79 -15.64 10.50 24.57
CA PHE A 79 -15.58 10.68 23.12
C PHE A 79 -16.91 11.16 22.58
N LEU A 80 -16.95 12.37 22.01
CA LEU A 80 -18.13 12.87 21.29
C LEU A 80 -17.96 12.64 19.79
N ILE A 81 -18.79 11.77 19.21
CA ILE A 81 -18.64 11.31 17.82
C ILE A 81 -19.89 11.54 17.00
N SER A 82 -19.71 12.07 15.80
CA SER A 82 -20.81 12.21 14.84
C SER A 82 -21.05 10.90 14.09
N GLY A 83 -22.28 10.39 14.18
CA GLY A 83 -22.73 9.20 13.49
C GLY A 83 -21.92 7.95 13.80
N ASN A 84 -21.68 7.15 12.75
CA ASN A 84 -20.93 5.89 12.83
C ASN A 84 -19.43 6.07 12.54
N ARG A 85 -18.88 7.28 12.74
CA ARG A 85 -17.44 7.51 12.55
C ARG A 85 -16.63 6.71 13.57
N ALA A 86 -15.41 6.37 13.19
CA ALA A 86 -14.43 5.72 14.05
C ALA A 86 -14.04 6.65 15.22
N VAL A 87 -13.75 6.03 16.37
CA VAL A 87 -13.22 6.74 17.55
C VAL A 87 -11.74 7.00 17.31
N GLN A 88 -11.33 8.28 17.34
CA GLN A 88 -9.92 8.66 17.16
C GLN A 88 -9.35 9.10 18.53
N GLN A 89 -8.44 8.30 19.11
CA GLN A 89 -7.93 8.58 20.45
C GLN A 89 -6.68 9.45 20.47
N LYS A 90 -5.68 9.13 19.63
CA LYS A 90 -4.36 9.77 19.68
C LYS A 90 -3.81 10.04 18.28
N ASN A 91 -2.99 11.10 18.18
CA ASN A 91 -2.11 11.29 17.04
C ASN A 91 -0.69 10.94 17.47
N LEU A 92 -0.06 9.97 16.80
CA LEU A 92 1.29 9.52 17.09
C LEU A 92 2.29 10.21 16.15
N GLY A 93 3.52 10.42 16.60
CA GLY A 93 4.61 10.84 15.71
C GLY A 93 5.15 9.65 14.91
N ALA A 94 5.20 9.74 13.59
CA ALA A 94 5.62 8.63 12.73
C ALA A 94 7.07 8.18 12.96
N LYS A 95 7.95 9.07 13.40
CA LYS A 95 9.36 8.73 13.72
C LYS A 95 9.57 8.06 15.08
N SER A 96 8.52 7.77 15.86
CA SER A 96 8.67 7.21 17.21
C SER A 96 7.60 6.20 17.64
N PHE A 97 6.62 5.89 16.80
CA PHE A 97 5.48 5.07 17.23
C PHE A 97 5.84 3.60 17.48
N LEU A 98 6.76 3.01 16.70
CA LEU A 98 7.19 1.62 16.90
C LEU A 98 7.98 1.48 18.20
N LYS A 99 8.89 2.42 18.46
CA LYS A 99 9.62 2.50 19.73
C LYS A 99 8.67 2.65 20.93
N LYS A 100 7.77 3.63 20.87
CA LYS A 100 6.93 4.01 22.02
C LYS A 100 5.80 3.03 22.32
N TYR A 101 5.20 2.42 21.29
CA TYR A 101 3.98 1.63 21.45
C TYR A 101 4.16 0.17 21.10
N PHE A 102 5.10 -0.18 20.22
CA PHE A 102 5.43 -1.56 19.89
C PHE A 102 6.72 -2.03 20.57
N LEU A 103 7.28 -1.20 21.47
CA LEU A 103 8.45 -1.51 22.30
C LEU A 103 9.68 -1.95 21.50
N SER A 104 9.86 -1.43 20.28
CA SER A 104 10.96 -1.86 19.41
C SER A 104 11.72 -0.68 18.80
N ASP A 105 12.90 -0.42 19.36
CA ASP A 105 13.86 0.55 18.83
C ASP A 105 14.38 0.12 17.44
N ALA A 106 14.73 -1.16 17.29
CA ALA A 106 15.23 -1.70 16.02
C ALA A 106 14.22 -1.56 14.87
N LEU A 107 12.92 -1.80 15.13
CA LEU A 107 11.89 -1.59 14.11
C LEU A 107 11.72 -0.09 13.79
N GLN A 108 11.82 0.79 14.79
CA GLN A 108 11.73 2.24 14.57
C GLN A 108 12.91 2.78 13.75
N GLU A 109 14.12 2.31 14.02
CA GLU A 109 15.32 2.68 13.26
C GLU A 109 15.22 2.22 11.80
N ARG A 110 14.82 0.96 11.58
CA ARG A 110 14.57 0.42 10.24
C ARG A 110 13.49 1.20 9.49
N PHE A 111 12.38 1.51 10.16
CA PHE A 111 11.32 2.34 9.58
C PHE A 111 11.88 3.69 9.15
N ASN A 112 12.56 4.41 10.05
CA ASN A 112 13.12 5.74 9.76
C ASN A 112 14.12 5.70 8.59
N TYR A 113 15.04 4.73 8.59
CA TYR A 113 16.02 4.54 7.53
C TYR A 113 15.35 4.31 6.16
N GLN A 114 14.31 3.48 6.10
CA GLN A 114 13.62 3.18 4.84
C GLN A 114 12.75 4.33 4.34
N ILE A 115 12.17 5.16 5.22
CA ILE A 115 11.25 6.23 4.80
C ILE A 115 11.95 7.53 4.41
N GLU A 116 13.18 7.75 4.88
CA GLU A 116 13.90 9.01 4.67
C GLU A 116 14.13 9.31 3.18
N PRO A 117 14.62 8.38 2.35
CA PRO A 117 14.75 8.59 0.91
C PRO A 117 13.42 8.93 0.23
N TYR A 118 12.32 8.29 0.64
CA TYR A 118 10.98 8.56 0.08
C TYR A 118 10.47 9.94 0.45
N TYR A 119 10.73 10.36 1.68
CA TYR A 119 10.32 11.67 2.14
C TYR A 119 11.14 12.79 1.50
N GLU A 120 12.44 12.58 1.30
CA GLU A 120 13.29 13.49 0.51
C GLU A 120 12.80 13.60 -0.94
N GLN A 121 12.56 12.48 -1.61
CA GLN A 121 12.04 12.47 -2.97
C GLN A 121 10.69 13.19 -3.06
N TYR A 122 9.80 12.93 -2.09
CA TYR A 122 8.52 13.64 -2.00
C TYR A 122 8.72 15.16 -1.91
N LEU A 123 9.63 15.66 -1.07
CA LEU A 123 9.89 17.09 -0.95
C LEU A 123 10.46 17.69 -2.24
N LYS A 124 11.35 16.97 -2.93
CA LYS A 124 11.91 17.38 -4.23
C LYS A 124 10.80 17.48 -5.28
N SER A 125 9.92 16.48 -5.39
CA SER A 125 8.78 16.53 -6.31
C SER A 125 7.79 17.65 -5.96
N VAL A 126 7.55 17.92 -4.67
CA VAL A 126 6.75 19.08 -4.26
C VAL A 126 7.43 20.39 -4.66
N ALA A 127 8.75 20.49 -4.49
CA ALA A 127 9.52 21.67 -4.86
C ALA A 127 9.46 21.93 -6.37
N GLU A 128 9.61 20.90 -7.19
CA GLU A 128 9.44 20.96 -8.66
C GLU A 128 8.05 21.47 -9.05
N ILE A 129 6.97 20.91 -8.46
CA ILE A 129 5.59 21.35 -8.72
C ILE A 129 5.38 22.82 -8.31
N LEU A 130 6.10 23.29 -7.30
CA LEU A 130 6.04 24.66 -6.78
C LEU A 130 7.06 25.61 -7.43
N ASP A 131 7.82 25.14 -8.42
CA ASP A 131 8.90 25.89 -9.07
C ASP A 131 9.88 26.47 -8.03
N ILE A 132 10.40 25.57 -7.19
CA ILE A 132 11.42 25.83 -6.16
C ILE A 132 12.65 25.00 -6.52
N SER A 133 13.86 25.59 -6.43
CA SER A 133 15.10 24.84 -6.57
C SER A 133 15.17 23.69 -5.55
N SER A 134 15.34 22.47 -6.06
CA SER A 134 15.42 21.23 -5.29
C SER A 134 16.81 20.95 -4.70
N ASP A 135 17.81 21.80 -5.01
CA ASP A 135 19.21 21.61 -4.63
C ASP A 135 19.51 22.11 -3.20
N GLN A 136 18.50 22.66 -2.53
CA GLN A 136 18.58 23.14 -1.15
C GLN A 136 18.72 21.98 -0.15
N GLN A 137 19.30 22.24 1.01
CA GLN A 137 19.22 21.29 2.13
C GLN A 137 17.75 21.04 2.51
N ILE A 138 17.42 19.82 2.94
CA ILE A 138 16.05 19.42 3.28
C ILE A 138 15.39 20.35 4.31
N SER A 139 16.16 20.85 5.27
CA SER A 139 15.67 21.80 6.29
C SER A 139 15.22 23.13 5.69
N GLU A 140 15.95 23.64 4.69
CA GLU A 140 15.64 24.87 3.95
C GLU A 140 14.50 24.64 2.97
N LEU A 141 14.55 23.53 2.23
CA LEU A 141 13.51 23.15 1.28
C LEU A 141 12.13 23.10 1.94
N LYS A 142 12.05 22.51 3.15
CA LYS A 142 10.83 22.52 3.96
C LYS A 142 10.34 23.93 4.28
N LYS A 143 11.22 24.82 4.74
CA LYS A 143 10.86 26.20 5.07
C LYS A 143 10.28 26.92 3.85
N THR A 144 10.92 26.76 2.69
CA THR A 144 10.49 27.37 1.43
C THR A 144 9.12 26.83 0.99
N ILE A 145 8.92 25.51 1.04
CA ILE A 145 7.63 24.86 0.72
C ILE A 145 6.54 25.36 1.67
N THR A 146 6.77 25.35 2.98
CA THR A 146 5.80 25.84 3.97
C THR A 146 5.45 27.30 3.71
N ALA A 147 6.43 28.16 3.41
CA ALA A 147 6.19 29.57 3.11
C ALA A 147 5.31 29.76 1.86
N LYS A 148 5.58 29.03 0.76
CA LYS A 148 4.79 29.14 -0.48
C LYS A 148 3.36 28.57 -0.34
N THR A 149 3.16 27.57 0.52
CA THR A 149 1.87 26.85 0.66
C THR A 149 0.98 27.40 1.78
N LYS A 150 1.51 28.27 2.64
CA LYS A 150 0.77 28.85 3.77
C LYS A 150 -0.50 29.57 3.30
N GLY A 151 -1.66 29.13 3.79
CA GLY A 151 -2.95 29.77 3.53
C GLY A 151 -3.58 29.46 2.17
N LYS A 152 -2.93 28.68 1.31
CA LYS A 152 -3.44 28.36 -0.03
C LYS A 152 -4.12 26.98 -0.06
N LYS A 153 -5.41 26.93 -0.38
CA LYS A 153 -6.18 25.67 -0.50
C LYS A 153 -5.97 24.94 -1.82
N GLU A 154 -5.63 25.69 -2.87
CA GLU A 154 -5.54 25.26 -4.28
C GLU A 154 -4.41 24.25 -4.57
N PHE A 155 -3.49 24.01 -3.62
CA PHE A 155 -2.35 23.09 -3.79
C PHE A 155 -2.62 21.66 -3.32
N ALA A 156 -3.76 21.40 -2.67
CA ALA A 156 -4.05 20.06 -2.17
C ALA A 156 -4.21 19.04 -3.32
N ASP A 157 -4.80 19.46 -4.45
CA ASP A 157 -5.11 18.58 -5.57
C ASP A 157 -3.89 18.34 -6.47
N SER A 158 -3.09 19.37 -6.75
CA SER A 158 -1.86 19.24 -7.55
C SER A 158 -0.78 18.40 -6.86
N LEU A 159 -0.76 18.38 -5.53
CA LEU A 159 0.16 17.57 -4.73
C LEU A 159 -0.43 16.19 -4.35
N SER A 160 -1.68 15.92 -4.71
CA SER A 160 -2.41 14.73 -4.24
C SER A 160 -1.74 13.42 -4.65
N VAL A 161 -1.22 13.33 -5.88
CA VAL A 161 -0.53 12.14 -6.39
C VAL A 161 0.74 11.88 -5.61
N THR A 162 1.65 12.86 -5.54
CA THR A 162 2.93 12.75 -4.81
C THR A 162 2.71 12.45 -3.33
N ARG A 163 1.70 13.08 -2.72
CA ARG A 163 1.29 12.81 -1.34
C ARG A 163 0.82 11.37 -1.17
N THR A 164 -0.04 10.89 -2.06
CA THR A 164 -0.57 9.53 -2.01
C THR A 164 0.55 8.50 -2.18
N THR A 165 1.52 8.76 -3.07
CA THR A 165 2.73 7.94 -3.23
C THR A 165 3.48 7.78 -1.92
N LEU A 166 3.77 8.88 -1.23
CA LEU A 166 4.50 8.82 0.04
C LEU A 166 3.70 8.06 1.11
N LEU A 167 2.41 8.35 1.25
CA LEU A 167 1.57 7.69 2.25
C LEU A 167 1.47 6.17 2.01
N TYR A 168 1.39 5.76 0.74
CA TYR A 168 1.44 4.35 0.33
C TYR A 168 2.74 3.68 0.74
N GLN A 169 3.89 4.34 0.52
CA GLN A 169 5.19 3.83 0.94
C GLN A 169 5.31 3.69 2.46
N LEU A 170 4.90 4.71 3.21
CA LEU A 170 4.89 4.66 4.68
C LEU A 170 4.04 3.48 5.19
N ARG A 171 2.85 3.29 4.61
CA ARG A 171 1.94 2.18 4.93
C ARG A 171 2.60 0.83 4.64
N ASN A 172 3.23 0.65 3.48
CA ASN A 172 3.86 -0.63 3.11
C ASN A 172 5.05 -0.97 3.99
N ILE A 173 5.93 -0.01 4.25
CA ILE A 173 7.10 -0.22 5.10
C ILE A 173 6.67 -0.61 6.52
N ALA A 174 5.73 0.15 7.11
CA ALA A 174 5.26 -0.19 8.44
C ALA A 174 4.45 -1.49 8.47
N PHE A 175 3.70 -1.83 7.40
CA PHE A 175 3.02 -3.11 7.28
C PHE A 175 4.02 -4.27 7.31
N GLU A 176 5.09 -4.22 6.51
CA GLU A 176 6.10 -5.29 6.49
C GLU A 176 6.80 -5.45 7.84
N LEU A 177 7.18 -4.34 8.48
CA LEU A 177 7.82 -4.37 9.80
C LEU A 177 6.88 -4.95 10.88
N LEU A 178 5.62 -4.52 10.91
CA LEU A 178 4.63 -5.04 11.86
C LEU A 178 4.24 -6.49 11.56
N ARG A 179 4.15 -6.89 10.30
CA ARG A 179 3.94 -8.28 9.88
C ARG A 179 5.06 -9.17 10.35
N HIS A 180 6.32 -8.74 10.20
CA HIS A 180 7.48 -9.47 10.71
C HIS A 180 7.46 -9.61 12.23
N SER A 181 7.12 -8.54 12.94
CA SER A 181 6.97 -8.54 14.40
C SER A 181 5.85 -9.49 14.85
N TYR A 182 4.70 -9.44 14.18
CA TYR A 182 3.59 -10.36 14.40
C TYR A 182 3.99 -11.82 14.18
N ASN A 183 4.65 -12.14 13.06
CA ASN A 183 5.07 -13.51 12.74
C ASN A 183 6.10 -14.08 13.72
N ARG A 184 6.83 -13.22 14.44
CA ARG A 184 7.77 -13.59 15.52
C ARG A 184 7.13 -13.71 16.89
N ARG A 185 5.85 -13.35 17.00
CA ARG A 185 5.09 -13.27 18.24
C ARG A 185 5.65 -12.26 19.25
N ASP A 186 6.08 -11.09 18.76
CA ASP A 186 6.61 -10.04 19.64
C ASP A 186 5.51 -9.46 20.56
N ASP A 187 5.78 -9.42 21.87
CA ASP A 187 4.86 -8.90 22.89
C ASP A 187 4.46 -7.42 22.69
N GLY A 188 5.29 -6.69 21.94
CA GLY A 188 5.02 -5.30 21.55
C GLY A 188 3.66 -5.10 20.88
N MET A 189 3.13 -6.12 20.18
CA MET A 189 1.80 -6.06 19.56
C MET A 189 0.68 -5.96 20.60
N ILE A 190 0.76 -6.74 21.69
CA ILE A 190 -0.21 -6.69 22.79
C ILE A 190 -0.06 -5.40 23.58
N HIS A 191 1.17 -4.94 23.82
CA HIS A 191 1.40 -3.67 24.48
C HIS A 191 0.82 -2.48 23.69
N ALA A 192 1.03 -2.48 22.36
CA ALA A 192 0.46 -1.49 21.46
C ALA A 192 -1.05 -1.50 21.56
N PHE A 193 -1.69 -2.68 21.51
CA PHE A 193 -3.14 -2.80 21.69
C PHE A 193 -3.61 -2.19 23.02
N LYS A 194 -3.07 -2.64 24.15
CA LYS A 194 -3.51 -2.16 25.47
C LYS A 194 -3.39 -0.64 25.60
N THR A 195 -2.24 -0.11 25.18
CA THR A 195 -1.91 1.31 25.32
C THR A 195 -2.67 2.19 24.33
N LEU A 196 -2.77 1.75 23.08
CA LEU A 196 -3.38 2.53 22.01
C LEU A 196 -4.89 2.42 22.03
N MET A 197 -5.48 1.28 22.37
CA MET A 197 -6.94 1.13 22.54
C MET A 197 -7.44 1.70 23.87
N MET A 198 -6.51 1.95 24.81
CA MET A 198 -6.82 2.25 26.21
C MET A 198 -7.69 1.16 26.83
N ALA A 199 -7.28 -0.10 26.63
CA ALA A 199 -8.05 -1.30 27.01
C ALA A 199 -8.26 -1.40 28.53
N ASP A 200 -7.34 -0.84 29.32
CA ASP A 200 -7.40 -0.81 30.78
C ASP A 200 -8.09 0.47 31.32
N GLU A 201 -8.62 1.34 30.44
CA GLU A 201 -9.29 2.59 30.81
C GLU A 201 -10.79 2.52 30.50
N VAL A 202 -11.60 3.27 31.26
CA VAL A 202 -13.04 3.38 30.98
C VAL A 202 -13.26 4.44 29.90
N ASN A 203 -13.73 4.00 28.74
CA ASN A 203 -13.99 4.87 27.59
C ASN A 203 -15.49 4.96 27.35
N LEU A 204 -16.05 6.16 27.38
CA LEU A 204 -17.46 6.40 27.07
C LEU A 204 -17.58 7.15 25.75
N ILE A 205 -18.36 6.59 24.83
CA ILE A 205 -18.58 7.16 23.50
C ILE A 205 -20.02 7.65 23.43
N THR A 206 -20.17 8.94 23.13
CA THR A 206 -21.45 9.58 22.85
C THR A 206 -21.57 9.82 21.36
N ARG A 207 -22.43 9.04 20.71
CA ARG A 207 -22.75 9.18 19.29
C ARG A 207 -23.93 10.11 19.10
N TYR A 208 -23.77 11.11 18.25
CA TYR A 208 -24.86 12.02 17.88
C TYR A 208 -25.11 12.00 16.38
N TYR A 209 -26.38 12.07 16.01
CA TYR A 209 -26.86 12.00 14.63
C TYR A 209 -27.66 13.26 14.31
N ALA A 210 -27.77 13.62 13.03
CA ALA A 210 -28.63 14.73 12.61
C ALA A 210 -30.11 14.42 12.87
N ASN A 211 -30.53 13.18 12.59
CA ASN A 211 -31.95 12.79 12.55
C ASN A 211 -32.29 11.65 13.53
N LYS A 212 -31.44 11.37 14.53
CA LYS A 212 -31.69 10.33 15.54
C LYS A 212 -31.25 10.80 16.93
N PRO A 213 -31.91 10.34 18.01
CA PRO A 213 -31.45 10.60 19.37
C PRO A 213 -29.99 10.17 19.55
N PRO A 214 -29.19 10.92 20.34
CA PRO A 214 -27.84 10.49 20.66
C PRO A 214 -27.86 9.24 21.53
N VAL A 215 -26.80 8.45 21.46
CA VAL A 215 -26.62 7.22 22.23
C VAL A 215 -25.26 7.27 22.93
N ALA A 216 -25.19 6.81 24.17
CA ALA A 216 -23.95 6.65 24.93
C ALA A 216 -23.63 5.16 25.12
N GLU A 217 -22.42 4.75 24.77
CA GLU A 217 -21.93 3.37 24.88
C GLU A 217 -20.60 3.32 25.63
N THR A 218 -20.38 2.26 26.42
CA THR A 218 -19.08 2.01 27.06
C THR A 218 -18.25 1.18 26.11
N PHE A 219 -17.08 1.70 25.74
CA PHE A 219 -16.11 0.97 24.95
C PHE A 219 -15.17 0.21 25.88
N THR A 220 -15.29 -1.11 25.85
CA THR A 220 -14.36 -2.02 26.53
C THR A 220 -13.69 -2.87 25.46
N ALA A 221 -12.37 -2.80 25.38
CA ALA A 221 -11.59 -3.65 24.49
C ALA A 221 -11.20 -4.92 25.26
N SER A 222 -11.68 -6.09 24.82
CA SER A 222 -11.22 -7.35 25.40
C SER A 222 -9.76 -7.57 25.03
N ILE A 223 -8.90 -7.89 26.01
CA ILE A 223 -7.51 -8.24 25.74
C ILE A 223 -7.52 -9.51 24.87
N PRO A 224 -7.01 -9.44 23.63
CA PRO A 224 -7.12 -10.50 22.65
C PRO A 224 -6.07 -11.56 22.92
N ASP A 225 -6.39 -12.80 22.59
CA ASP A 225 -5.37 -13.83 22.43
C ASP A 225 -4.47 -13.49 21.24
N PHE A 226 -3.17 -13.75 21.36
CA PHE A 226 -2.22 -13.44 20.29
C PHE A 226 -2.58 -14.16 18.98
N GLY A 227 -3.12 -15.38 19.08
CA GLY A 227 -3.58 -16.15 17.92
C GLY A 227 -4.72 -15.49 17.14
N SER A 228 -5.41 -14.52 17.73
CA SER A 228 -6.48 -13.74 17.10
C SER A 228 -6.01 -12.44 16.43
N ILE A 229 -4.72 -12.11 16.54
CA ILE A 229 -4.16 -10.89 15.96
C ILE A 229 -3.96 -11.06 14.46
N ARG A 230 -4.37 -10.10 13.64
CA ARG A 230 -3.96 -10.04 12.22
C ARG A 230 -3.53 -8.63 11.84
N VAL A 231 -2.44 -8.52 11.09
CA VAL A 231 -1.99 -7.25 10.53
C VAL A 231 -2.51 -7.14 9.08
N TYR A 232 -3.12 -6.03 8.72
CA TYR A 232 -3.69 -5.81 7.39
C TYR A 232 -3.48 -4.39 6.87
N LYS A 233 -3.63 -4.21 5.56
CA LYS A 233 -3.58 -2.91 4.87
C LYS A 233 -4.99 -2.41 4.59
N LYS A 234 -5.19 -1.09 4.59
CA LYS A 234 -6.47 -0.46 4.22
C LYS A 234 -6.25 0.87 3.49
N GLY A 235 -6.77 0.97 2.27
CA GLY A 235 -6.53 2.12 1.38
C GLY A 235 -5.06 2.47 1.27
N ASN A 236 -4.71 3.66 0.80
CA ASN A 236 -3.30 4.02 0.56
C ASN A 236 -2.50 4.44 1.79
N ASP A 237 -3.12 4.63 2.96
CA ASP A 237 -2.46 5.31 4.08
C ASP A 237 -2.63 4.64 5.45
N THR A 238 -3.33 3.50 5.52
CA THR A 238 -3.72 2.91 6.81
C THR A 238 -3.25 1.47 6.97
N ILE A 239 -2.70 1.18 8.15
CA ILE A 239 -2.43 -0.18 8.62
C ILE A 239 -3.43 -0.52 9.69
N GLY A 240 -4.03 -1.69 9.61
CA GLY A 240 -4.88 -2.27 10.63
C GLY A 240 -4.17 -3.38 11.40
N VAL A 241 -4.48 -3.47 12.68
CA VAL A 241 -4.18 -4.64 13.51
C VAL A 241 -5.50 -5.07 14.13
N SER A 242 -6.06 -6.18 13.65
CA SER A 242 -7.27 -6.77 14.19
C SER A 242 -6.95 -7.64 15.40
N PHE A 243 -7.94 -7.75 16.27
CA PHE A 243 -7.93 -8.41 17.56
C PHE A 243 -9.31 -9.07 17.72
N GLY A 244 -9.50 -10.18 17.00
CA GLY A 244 -10.82 -10.77 16.82
C GLY A 244 -11.78 -9.83 16.07
N ALA A 245 -12.86 -9.43 16.73
CA ALA A 245 -13.93 -8.62 16.13
C ALA A 245 -13.63 -7.11 16.08
N GLN A 246 -12.60 -6.65 16.78
CA GLN A 246 -12.18 -5.25 16.82
C GLN A 246 -10.85 -5.07 16.09
N ALA A 247 -10.59 -3.87 15.59
CA ALA A 247 -9.32 -3.53 14.99
C ALA A 247 -8.86 -2.13 15.38
N MET A 248 -7.55 -2.03 15.64
CA MET A 248 -6.82 -0.77 15.73
C MET A 248 -6.33 -0.39 14.34
N THR A 249 -6.57 0.86 13.94
CA THR A 249 -6.08 1.39 12.67
C THR A 249 -5.10 2.53 12.91
N LEU A 250 -4.01 2.53 12.16
CA LEU A 250 -2.92 3.49 12.19
C LEU A 250 -2.85 4.17 10.82
N ARG A 251 -3.47 5.36 10.71
CA ARG A 251 -3.56 6.10 9.46
C ARG A 251 -2.48 7.17 9.35
N PHE A 252 -1.55 7.04 8.41
CA PHE A 252 -0.56 8.06 8.11
C PHE A 252 -1.20 9.32 7.51
N LYS A 253 -0.79 10.47 8.02
CA LYS A 253 -1.20 11.78 7.51
C LYS A 253 -0.16 12.85 7.82
N PHE A 254 -0.21 13.92 7.06
CA PHE A 254 0.50 15.15 7.38
C PHE A 254 -0.21 15.88 8.53
N GLU A 255 0.55 16.67 9.29
CA GLU A 255 0.01 17.42 10.42
C GLU A 255 -0.81 18.64 9.99
N SER A 256 -0.24 19.48 9.12
CA SER A 256 -0.82 20.79 8.77
C SER A 256 -0.61 21.17 7.31
N ASP A 257 0.55 20.83 6.74
CA ASP A 257 0.98 21.31 5.43
C ASP A 257 1.86 20.25 4.71
N PRO A 258 2.12 20.41 3.40
CA PRO A 258 2.90 19.44 2.61
C PRO A 258 4.31 19.18 3.14
N ALA A 259 4.96 20.15 3.80
CA ALA A 259 6.30 19.96 4.35
C ALA A 259 6.31 19.56 5.84
N SER A 260 5.13 19.44 6.45
CA SER A 260 4.99 19.15 7.87
C SER A 260 5.43 17.74 8.25
N SER A 261 5.55 17.53 9.56
CA SER A 261 5.83 16.22 10.11
C SER A 261 4.70 15.23 9.83
N LEU A 262 5.08 13.97 9.58
CA LEU A 262 4.15 12.87 9.43
C LEU A 262 3.67 12.37 10.80
N LYS A 263 2.35 12.16 10.91
CA LYS A 263 1.67 11.63 12.09
C LYS A 263 0.82 10.43 11.74
N LEU A 264 0.52 9.59 12.73
CA LEU A 264 -0.49 8.55 12.61
C LEU A 264 -1.74 8.93 13.39
N ALA A 265 -2.91 8.88 12.76
CA ALA A 265 -4.17 8.92 13.47
C ALA A 265 -4.55 7.50 13.90
N VAL A 266 -4.63 7.28 15.21
CA VAL A 266 -5.10 6.00 15.76
C VAL A 266 -6.61 6.02 15.83
N SER A 267 -7.27 5.05 15.21
CA SER A 267 -8.73 4.89 15.29
C SER A 267 -9.14 3.43 15.51
N TYR A 268 -10.38 3.21 15.95
CA TYR A 268 -10.96 1.85 16.06
C TYR A 268 -12.09 1.61 15.10
N GLU A 269 -12.15 0.37 14.63
CA GLU A 269 -13.24 -0.14 13.83
C GLU A 269 -13.57 -1.58 14.19
N ASN A 270 -14.79 -1.99 13.88
CA ASN A 270 -15.16 -3.40 13.95
C ASN A 270 -14.74 -4.08 12.65
N THR A 271 -14.15 -5.27 12.78
CA THR A 271 -13.82 -6.11 11.63
C THR A 271 -15.12 -6.52 10.93
N PRO A 272 -15.27 -6.28 9.62
CA PRO A 272 -16.48 -6.67 8.90
C PRO A 272 -16.77 -8.17 9.01
N SER A 273 -18.03 -8.52 9.29
CA SER A 273 -18.47 -9.92 9.27
C SER A 273 -18.28 -10.53 7.88
N LYS A 274 -18.20 -11.87 7.79
CA LYS A 274 -18.13 -12.58 6.51
C LYS A 274 -19.26 -12.18 5.56
N LEU A 275 -20.50 -12.16 6.06
CA LEU A 275 -21.67 -11.70 5.31
C LEU A 275 -21.51 -10.27 4.77
N LYS A 276 -20.98 -9.35 5.59
CA LYS A 276 -20.76 -7.98 5.13
C LYS A 276 -19.67 -7.91 4.06
N ARG A 277 -18.60 -8.70 4.18
CA ARG A 277 -17.54 -8.79 3.16
C ARG A 277 -18.06 -9.35 1.85
N SER A 278 -18.81 -10.44 1.90
CA SER A 278 -19.46 -11.02 0.72
C SER A 278 -20.41 -10.03 0.03
N SER A 279 -21.20 -9.27 0.80
CA SER A 279 -22.06 -8.21 0.26
C SER A 279 -21.27 -7.09 -0.43
N LEU A 280 -20.17 -6.64 0.17
CA LEU A 280 -19.28 -5.62 -0.42
C LEU A 280 -18.61 -6.13 -1.71
N ASN A 281 -18.13 -7.37 -1.71
CA ASN A 281 -17.53 -7.98 -2.90
C ASN A 281 -18.57 -8.14 -4.02
N THR A 282 -19.81 -8.53 -3.69
CA THR A 282 -20.91 -8.60 -4.66
C THR A 282 -21.21 -7.25 -5.29
N GLU A 283 -21.13 -6.15 -4.53
CA GLU A 283 -21.28 -4.79 -5.06
C GLU A 283 -20.17 -4.46 -6.06
N THR A 284 -18.90 -4.74 -5.73
CA THR A 284 -17.77 -4.58 -6.66
C THR A 284 -17.96 -5.41 -7.94
N LEU A 285 -18.37 -6.68 -7.82
CA LEU A 285 -18.60 -7.56 -8.98
C LEU A 285 -19.66 -6.98 -9.93
N ARG A 286 -20.78 -6.47 -9.38
CA ARG A 286 -21.84 -5.83 -10.18
C ARG A 286 -21.34 -4.57 -10.89
N LEU A 287 -20.58 -3.73 -10.19
CA LEU A 287 -20.00 -2.51 -10.79
C LEU A 287 -19.06 -2.85 -11.96
N VAL A 288 -18.23 -3.89 -11.82
CA VAL A 288 -17.36 -4.36 -12.90
C VAL A 288 -18.18 -4.83 -14.11
N GLU A 289 -19.23 -5.63 -13.88
CA GLU A 289 -20.12 -6.09 -14.96
C GLU A 289 -20.82 -4.93 -15.68
N ASP A 290 -21.26 -3.91 -14.94
CA ASP A 290 -21.87 -2.71 -15.52
C ASP A 290 -20.87 -1.86 -16.32
N ILE A 291 -19.62 -1.76 -15.86
CA ILE A 291 -18.53 -1.08 -16.60
C ILE A 291 -18.29 -1.79 -17.94
N LEU A 292 -18.20 -3.13 -17.93
CA LEU A 292 -17.98 -3.91 -19.14
C LEU A 292 -19.14 -3.81 -20.14
N LYS A 293 -20.39 -3.80 -19.66
CA LYS A 293 -21.59 -3.61 -20.51
C LYS A 293 -21.64 -2.23 -21.17
N LYS A 294 -21.06 -1.21 -20.54
CA LYS A 294 -21.02 0.18 -21.03
C LYS A 294 -19.74 0.48 -21.82
N HIS A 295 -19.06 -0.54 -22.35
CA HIS A 295 -17.84 -0.38 -23.12
C HIS A 295 -18.05 0.57 -24.31
N SER A 296 -17.14 1.53 -24.45
CA SER A 296 -17.12 2.49 -25.57
C SER A 296 -15.66 2.69 -25.99
N TYR A 297 -15.32 2.17 -27.17
CA TYR A 297 -13.94 2.16 -27.65
C TYR A 297 -13.49 3.55 -28.11
N VAL A 298 -12.32 3.97 -27.62
CA VAL A 298 -11.60 5.17 -28.02
C VAL A 298 -10.25 4.76 -28.59
N ASN A 299 -10.02 5.10 -29.86
CA ASN A 299 -8.79 4.72 -30.55
C ASN A 299 -7.56 5.33 -29.86
N ASN A 300 -6.60 4.50 -29.47
CA ASN A 300 -5.41 4.94 -28.75
C ASN A 300 -4.16 4.16 -29.20
N SER A 301 -3.03 4.87 -29.27
CA SER A 301 -1.71 4.32 -29.61
C SER A 301 -1.09 3.40 -28.53
N ASN A 302 -1.58 3.40 -27.29
CA ASN A 302 -1.02 2.61 -26.17
C ASN A 302 -1.92 1.42 -25.74
N ALA A 303 -2.41 0.65 -26.70
CA ALA A 303 -3.33 -0.47 -26.44
C ALA A 303 -2.71 -1.56 -25.54
N SER A 304 -1.39 -1.81 -25.62
CA SER A 304 -0.73 -2.87 -24.84
C SER A 304 -0.76 -2.63 -23.33
N ASN A 305 -0.53 -1.39 -22.89
CA ASN A 305 -0.63 -1.07 -21.46
C ASN A 305 -2.07 -1.20 -20.96
N ALA A 306 -3.04 -0.73 -21.76
CA ALA A 306 -4.45 -0.85 -21.42
C ALA A 306 -4.91 -2.31 -21.32
N ILE A 307 -4.43 -3.19 -22.20
CA ILE A 307 -4.65 -4.64 -22.12
C ILE A 307 -4.14 -5.20 -20.79
N GLY A 308 -2.89 -4.86 -20.40
CA GLY A 308 -2.33 -5.28 -19.11
C GLY A 308 -3.17 -4.81 -17.93
N LYS A 309 -3.57 -3.53 -17.91
CA LYS A 309 -4.40 -2.98 -16.84
C LYS A 309 -5.81 -3.56 -16.76
N CYS A 310 -6.41 -3.89 -17.90
CA CYS A 310 -7.66 -4.63 -17.91
C CYS A 310 -7.46 -6.05 -17.39
N HIS A 311 -6.40 -6.75 -17.77
CA HIS A 311 -6.08 -8.10 -17.29
C HIS A 311 -5.88 -8.15 -15.78
N GLU A 312 -5.20 -7.18 -15.19
CA GLU A 312 -5.04 -7.05 -13.74
C GLU A 312 -6.39 -6.88 -13.03
N ALA A 313 -7.22 -5.94 -13.50
CA ALA A 313 -8.54 -5.70 -12.90
C ALA A 313 -9.49 -6.90 -13.07
N LEU A 314 -9.44 -7.59 -14.22
CA LEU A 314 -10.22 -8.80 -14.45
C LEU A 314 -9.76 -9.97 -13.59
N THR A 315 -8.44 -10.11 -13.38
CA THR A 315 -7.89 -11.12 -12.47
C THR A 315 -8.38 -10.88 -11.04
N TYR A 316 -8.35 -9.62 -10.60
CA TYR A 316 -8.92 -9.20 -9.31
C TYR A 316 -10.42 -9.55 -9.21
N TYR A 317 -11.21 -9.24 -10.25
CA TYR A 317 -12.63 -9.60 -10.32
C TYR A 317 -12.87 -11.11 -10.15
N TYR A 318 -12.12 -11.95 -10.89
CA TYR A 318 -12.30 -13.40 -10.78
C TYR A 318 -11.85 -13.95 -9.42
N LEU A 319 -10.83 -13.36 -8.80
CA LEU A 319 -10.44 -13.69 -7.43
C LEU A 319 -11.55 -13.38 -6.42
N LEU A 320 -12.19 -12.21 -6.52
CA LEU A 320 -13.35 -11.89 -5.68
C LEU A 320 -14.51 -12.87 -5.89
N LYS A 321 -14.73 -13.29 -7.14
CA LYS A 321 -15.78 -14.24 -7.49
C LYS A 321 -15.51 -15.64 -6.91
N ALA A 322 -14.26 -16.09 -6.96
CA ALA A 322 -13.84 -17.38 -6.41
C ALA A 322 -13.77 -17.38 -4.87
N PHE A 323 -13.42 -16.23 -4.26
CA PHE A 323 -13.22 -16.08 -2.83
C PHE A 323 -14.13 -14.97 -2.27
N PRO A 324 -15.43 -15.26 -2.01
CA PRO A 324 -16.41 -14.24 -1.67
C PRO A 324 -16.16 -13.54 -0.33
N ASP A 325 -15.38 -14.14 0.57
CA ASP A 325 -15.05 -13.58 1.89
C ASP A 325 -13.76 -12.73 1.91
N LEU A 326 -13.10 -12.58 0.77
CA LEU A 326 -11.82 -11.88 0.62
C LEU A 326 -11.94 -10.41 1.00
N VAL A 327 -10.96 -9.87 1.73
CA VAL A 327 -10.94 -8.45 2.10
C VAL A 327 -10.19 -7.66 1.01
N GLN A 328 -10.88 -6.71 0.39
CA GLN A 328 -10.27 -5.76 -0.52
C GLN A 328 -9.51 -4.70 0.28
N VAL A 329 -8.22 -4.52 0.01
CA VAL A 329 -7.43 -3.43 0.62
C VAL A 329 -7.98 -2.06 0.21
N ASP A 330 -8.37 -1.92 -1.06
CA ASP A 330 -9.10 -0.78 -1.59
C ASP A 330 -10.28 -1.26 -2.45
N MET A 331 -11.50 -0.95 -2.00
CA MET A 331 -12.76 -1.34 -2.64
C MET A 331 -12.96 -0.74 -4.04
N LYS A 332 -12.26 0.37 -4.36
CA LYS A 332 -12.45 1.09 -5.63
C LYS A 332 -11.40 0.79 -6.67
N ALA A 333 -10.22 0.32 -6.26
CA ALA A 333 -9.06 0.16 -7.14
C ALA A 333 -9.37 -0.64 -8.41
N CYS A 334 -10.03 -1.80 -8.26
CA CYS A 334 -10.42 -2.65 -9.39
C CYS A 334 -11.36 -1.92 -10.37
N THR A 335 -12.39 -1.24 -9.87
CA THR A 335 -13.38 -0.55 -10.71
C THR A 335 -12.83 0.71 -11.35
N GLU A 336 -11.99 1.48 -10.65
CA GLU A 336 -11.36 2.69 -11.17
C GLU A 336 -10.34 2.36 -12.25
N GLN A 337 -9.52 1.31 -12.04
CA GLN A 337 -8.59 0.85 -13.06
C GLN A 337 -9.33 0.37 -14.31
N LEU A 338 -10.35 -0.48 -14.15
CA LEU A 338 -11.11 -0.96 -15.30
C LEU A 338 -11.80 0.18 -16.05
N THR A 339 -12.45 1.12 -15.35
CA THR A 339 -13.09 2.30 -15.95
C THR A 339 -12.10 3.13 -16.77
N THR A 340 -10.87 3.28 -16.27
CA THR A 340 -9.82 4.09 -16.91
C THR A 340 -9.31 3.44 -18.19
N TYR A 341 -9.10 2.13 -18.20
CA TYR A 341 -8.37 1.46 -19.27
C TYR A 341 -9.24 0.69 -20.25
N GLN A 342 -10.44 0.21 -19.86
CA GLN A 342 -11.31 -0.54 -20.77
C GLN A 342 -11.66 0.21 -22.07
N PRO A 343 -11.88 1.56 -22.07
CA PRO A 343 -12.22 2.27 -23.30
C PRO A 343 -11.09 2.22 -24.34
N LEU A 344 -9.86 1.94 -23.91
CA LEU A 344 -8.66 1.96 -24.75
C LEU A 344 -8.35 0.60 -25.38
N VAL A 345 -9.17 -0.43 -25.12
CA VAL A 345 -9.01 -1.80 -25.63
C VAL A 345 -10.13 -2.09 -26.62
N LYS A 346 -9.81 -2.70 -27.77
CA LYS A 346 -10.83 -3.05 -28.76
C LYS A 346 -11.86 -4.03 -28.17
N PRO A 347 -13.14 -3.95 -28.57
CA PRO A 347 -14.19 -4.82 -28.04
C PRO A 347 -13.87 -6.31 -28.11
N GLU A 348 -13.32 -6.79 -29.24
CA GLU A 348 -12.98 -8.20 -29.43
C GLU A 348 -11.88 -8.64 -28.48
N THR A 349 -10.83 -7.83 -28.33
CA THR A 349 -9.71 -8.08 -27.41
C THR A 349 -10.17 -8.04 -25.95
N LEU A 350 -11.05 -7.10 -25.59
CA LEU A 350 -11.60 -7.02 -24.24
C LEU A 350 -12.44 -8.26 -23.90
N ASN A 351 -13.25 -8.74 -24.84
CA ASN A 351 -14.03 -9.97 -24.67
C ASN A 351 -13.14 -11.22 -24.54
N GLN A 352 -12.10 -11.33 -25.38
CA GLN A 352 -11.10 -12.41 -25.28
C GLN A 352 -10.39 -12.39 -23.92
N LEU A 353 -9.96 -11.20 -23.47
CA LEU A 353 -9.36 -11.03 -22.14
C LEU A 353 -10.32 -11.45 -21.03
N TYR A 354 -11.58 -10.99 -21.08
CA TYR A 354 -12.59 -11.34 -20.09
C TYR A 354 -12.80 -12.86 -19.96
N LYS A 355 -12.92 -13.56 -21.09
CA LYS A 355 -13.08 -15.02 -21.11
C LYS A 355 -11.81 -15.74 -20.64
N ALA A 356 -10.66 -15.39 -21.19
CA ALA A 356 -9.41 -16.06 -20.88
C ALA A 356 -8.99 -15.87 -19.42
N THR A 357 -9.21 -14.68 -18.85
CA THR A 357 -8.88 -14.40 -17.45
C THR A 357 -9.72 -15.22 -16.47
N ALA A 358 -10.90 -15.72 -16.88
CA ALA A 358 -11.71 -16.63 -16.06
C ALA A 358 -10.96 -17.90 -15.67
N THR A 359 -9.99 -18.31 -16.49
CA THR A 359 -9.19 -19.54 -16.28
C THR A 359 -8.10 -19.39 -15.23
N VAL A 360 -7.88 -18.19 -14.67
CA VAL A 360 -6.78 -17.92 -13.73
C VAL A 360 -6.87 -18.69 -12.41
N ILE A 361 -8.09 -19.03 -11.97
CA ILE A 361 -8.35 -19.49 -10.61
C ILE A 361 -7.72 -20.86 -10.32
N GLU A 362 -7.92 -21.83 -11.20
CA GLU A 362 -7.45 -23.20 -10.95
C GLU A 362 -5.90 -23.34 -11.05
N PRO A 363 -5.22 -22.76 -12.06
CA PRO A 363 -3.75 -22.73 -12.07
C PRO A 363 -3.15 -22.02 -10.87
N LEU A 364 -3.77 -20.91 -10.42
CA LEU A 364 -3.30 -20.17 -9.25
C LEU A 364 -3.47 -20.98 -7.97
N LYS A 365 -4.64 -21.60 -7.76
CA LYS A 365 -4.85 -22.51 -6.61
C LYS A 365 -3.83 -23.62 -6.63
N SER A 366 -3.65 -24.31 -7.76
CA SER A 366 -2.65 -25.38 -7.87
C SER A 366 -1.23 -24.90 -7.54
N ALA A 367 -0.84 -23.71 -8.00
CA ALA A 367 0.45 -23.13 -7.63
C ALA A 367 0.59 -22.85 -6.13
N LEU A 368 -0.48 -22.31 -5.51
CA LEU A 368 -0.51 -22.04 -4.07
C LEU A 368 -0.53 -23.34 -3.25
N ASP A 369 -1.34 -24.33 -3.63
CA ASP A 369 -1.44 -25.63 -2.96
C ASP A 369 -0.09 -26.39 -3.01
N ASN A 370 0.63 -26.28 -4.14
CA ASN A 370 1.98 -26.86 -4.26
C ASN A 370 3.03 -26.17 -3.38
N LYS A 371 2.79 -24.91 -3.00
CA LYS A 371 3.72 -24.08 -2.22
C LYS A 371 3.38 -24.05 -0.73
N TYR A 372 2.10 -24.13 -0.43
CA TYR A 372 1.50 -23.96 0.89
C TYR A 372 0.45 -25.06 1.06
N ASP A 373 0.74 -26.06 1.90
CA ASP A 373 -0.15 -27.21 2.10
C ASP A 373 -1.57 -26.79 2.55
N ASP A 374 -1.65 -25.91 3.56
CA ASP A 374 -2.90 -25.29 4.01
C ASP A 374 -2.71 -23.77 4.09
N TYR A 375 -3.62 -23.03 3.46
CA TYR A 375 -3.61 -21.58 3.47
C TYR A 375 -5.01 -21.00 3.38
N LYS A 376 -5.10 -19.76 3.83
CA LYS A 376 -6.27 -18.92 3.60
C LYS A 376 -5.87 -17.59 2.99
N ILE A 377 -6.48 -17.24 1.87
CA ILE A 377 -6.35 -15.90 1.29
C ILE A 377 -7.19 -14.92 2.12
N GLU A 378 -6.54 -14.02 2.86
CA GLU A 378 -7.22 -13.06 3.74
C GLU A 378 -7.55 -11.76 3.02
N THR A 379 -6.59 -11.21 2.27
CA THR A 379 -6.75 -9.92 1.59
C THR A 379 -6.20 -9.92 0.18
N ILE A 380 -6.72 -9.02 -0.65
CA ILE A 380 -6.23 -8.75 -2.00
C ILE A 380 -5.99 -7.25 -2.19
N GLU A 381 -4.87 -6.93 -2.82
CA GLU A 381 -4.49 -5.58 -3.20
C GLU A 381 -4.07 -5.54 -4.68
N LEU A 382 -4.57 -4.54 -5.39
CA LEU A 382 -4.06 -4.14 -6.69
C LEU A 382 -2.89 -3.17 -6.45
N VAL A 383 -1.70 -3.53 -6.93
CA VAL A 383 -0.49 -2.73 -6.71
C VAL A 383 -0.46 -1.59 -7.75
N PRO A 384 -0.45 -0.32 -7.34
CA PRO A 384 -0.53 0.75 -8.33
C PRO A 384 0.84 1.07 -8.96
N ASP A 385 0.87 1.23 -10.29
CA ASP A 385 2.08 1.51 -11.09
C ASP A 385 2.89 2.72 -10.63
N ALA A 386 2.20 3.79 -10.24
CA ALA A 386 2.83 5.07 -9.90
C ALA A 386 3.58 5.03 -8.56
N TYR A 387 3.42 3.95 -7.79
CA TYR A 387 3.84 3.90 -6.40
C TYR A 387 4.93 2.86 -6.13
N VAL A 388 5.51 2.22 -7.14
CA VAL A 388 6.59 1.24 -6.94
C VAL A 388 7.95 1.91 -7.12
N SER A 389 8.50 2.44 -6.03
CA SER A 389 9.88 2.95 -5.98
C SER A 389 10.94 1.84 -6.03
N ASN A 390 10.57 0.63 -5.58
CA ASN A 390 11.40 -0.55 -5.70
C ASN A 390 11.32 -1.07 -7.15
N LYS A 391 12.28 -0.68 -7.98
CA LYS A 391 12.37 -1.11 -9.39
C LYS A 391 12.43 -2.65 -9.56
N LEU A 392 12.68 -3.40 -8.48
CA LEU A 392 12.70 -4.86 -8.51
C LEU A 392 11.33 -5.51 -8.24
N ASP A 393 10.38 -4.80 -7.66
CA ASP A 393 9.03 -5.33 -7.41
C ASP A 393 8.21 -5.29 -8.72
N THR A 394 7.63 -6.44 -9.08
CA THR A 394 6.79 -6.61 -10.28
C THR A 394 5.40 -7.10 -9.91
N ALA A 395 5.04 -7.05 -8.64
CA ALA A 395 3.71 -7.44 -8.20
C ALA A 395 2.70 -6.47 -8.83
N ASP A 396 1.74 -7.01 -9.57
CA ASP A 396 0.58 -6.28 -10.05
C ASP A 396 -0.60 -6.52 -9.09
N ILE A 397 -0.65 -7.71 -8.47
CA ILE A 397 -1.56 -8.05 -7.35
C ILE A 397 -0.74 -8.58 -6.18
N GLN A 398 -1.14 -8.26 -4.95
CA GLN A 398 -0.64 -8.90 -3.74
C GLN A 398 -1.78 -9.62 -3.00
N LEU A 399 -1.54 -10.88 -2.66
CA LEU A 399 -2.40 -11.66 -1.78
C LEU A 399 -1.75 -11.75 -0.41
N ASN A 400 -2.51 -11.49 0.66
CA ASN A 400 -2.07 -11.85 2.00
C ASN A 400 -2.63 -13.22 2.35
N LEU A 401 -1.74 -14.16 2.60
CA LEU A 401 -2.04 -15.53 2.98
C LEU A 401 -1.85 -15.70 4.49
N PHE A 402 -2.75 -16.43 5.13
CA PHE A 402 -2.59 -16.91 6.49
C PHE A 402 -2.21 -18.38 6.46
N ILE A 403 -1.02 -18.69 6.98
CA ILE A 403 -0.39 -20.01 6.95
C ILE A 403 0.24 -20.24 8.32
N ASP A 404 -0.16 -21.30 9.04
CA ASP A 404 0.40 -21.71 10.34
C ASP A 404 0.59 -20.57 11.36
N GLY A 405 -0.43 -19.72 11.53
CA GLY A 405 -0.35 -18.62 12.48
C GLY A 405 0.40 -17.38 11.97
N LYS A 406 0.93 -17.41 10.74
CA LYS A 406 1.72 -16.34 10.14
C LYS A 406 0.98 -15.70 8.98
N THR A 407 1.29 -14.43 8.74
CA THR A 407 0.86 -13.70 7.54
C THR A 407 1.99 -13.63 6.53
N ILE A 408 1.77 -14.18 5.34
CA ILE A 408 2.69 -14.19 4.21
C ILE A 408 2.09 -13.33 3.08
N VAL A 409 2.93 -12.52 2.44
CA VAL A 409 2.52 -11.77 1.25
C VAL A 409 2.95 -12.57 0.04
N GLU A 410 2.01 -12.96 -0.80
CA GLU A 410 2.25 -13.61 -2.08
C GLU A 410 2.08 -12.58 -3.21
N PRO A 411 3.19 -12.10 -3.81
CA PRO A 411 3.14 -11.17 -4.92
C PRO A 411 2.90 -11.91 -6.24
N LEU A 412 1.91 -11.44 -7.01
CA LEU A 412 1.57 -11.96 -8.34
C LEU A 412 2.00 -10.97 -9.41
N SER A 413 2.80 -11.41 -10.38
CA SER A 413 3.07 -10.64 -11.59
C SER A 413 2.20 -11.16 -12.72
N LEU A 414 1.36 -10.28 -13.27
CA LEU A 414 0.36 -10.63 -14.27
C LEU A 414 0.89 -10.27 -15.66
N LYS A 415 0.74 -11.20 -16.62
CA LYS A 415 1.07 -10.99 -18.02
C LYS A 415 -0.06 -11.46 -18.92
N ALA A 416 -0.55 -10.57 -19.78
CA ALA A 416 -1.46 -10.91 -20.85
C ALA A 416 -0.71 -10.98 -22.18
N ALA A 417 -0.80 -12.12 -22.86
CA ALA A 417 -0.22 -12.33 -24.18
C ALA A 417 -1.29 -12.84 -25.15
N ALA A 418 -1.20 -12.46 -26.42
CA ALA A 418 -2.14 -12.93 -27.43
C ALA A 418 -1.99 -14.45 -27.67
N LYS A 419 -0.75 -14.91 -27.85
CA LYS A 419 -0.39 -16.26 -28.30
C LYS A 419 0.56 -16.96 -27.32
N SER A 420 0.54 -18.29 -27.34
CA SER A 420 1.28 -19.20 -26.43
C SER A 420 2.80 -19.14 -26.55
N ASN A 421 3.34 -19.04 -27.77
CA ASN A 421 4.80 -19.06 -28.02
C ASN A 421 5.44 -17.66 -28.01
N VAL A 422 5.10 -16.83 -27.03
CA VAL A 422 5.60 -15.45 -26.95
C VAL A 422 6.62 -15.32 -25.82
N LYS A 423 7.76 -14.69 -26.12
CA LYS A 423 8.70 -14.24 -25.08
C LYS A 423 7.99 -13.22 -24.19
N LEU A 424 7.85 -13.50 -22.92
CA LEU A 424 7.23 -12.58 -21.98
C LEU A 424 8.24 -11.55 -21.51
N THR A 425 7.87 -10.28 -21.62
CA THR A 425 8.67 -9.21 -21.03
C THR A 425 8.49 -9.23 -19.52
N THR A 426 9.55 -9.56 -18.77
CA THR A 426 9.55 -9.58 -17.31
C THR A 426 9.77 -8.18 -16.74
N LYS A 427 10.74 -7.43 -17.27
CA LYS A 427 11.07 -6.06 -16.84
C LYS A 427 11.57 -5.18 -17.98
N ASN A 428 11.48 -3.86 -17.76
CA ASN A 428 12.00 -2.84 -18.68
C ASN A 428 13.01 -1.87 -18.02
N PRO A 429 14.14 -2.32 -17.48
CA PRO A 429 15.11 -1.46 -16.80
C PRO A 429 15.75 -0.45 -17.76
N GLY A 430 16.20 0.68 -17.23
CA GLY A 430 17.04 1.62 -17.98
C GLY A 430 18.41 0.99 -18.26
N ALA A 431 18.91 1.12 -19.48
CA ALA A 431 20.16 0.47 -19.89
C ALA A 431 21.35 0.89 -19.01
N GLY A 432 21.46 2.17 -18.64
CA GLY A 432 22.52 2.65 -17.74
C GLY A 432 22.55 1.93 -16.38
N THR A 433 21.41 1.48 -15.87
CA THR A 433 21.31 0.89 -14.52
C THR A 433 21.51 -0.63 -14.48
N ILE A 434 21.48 -1.32 -15.61
CA ILE A 434 21.44 -2.79 -15.63
C ILE A 434 22.72 -3.44 -15.07
N LEU A 435 23.89 -2.85 -15.31
CA LEU A 435 25.15 -3.38 -14.78
C LEU A 435 25.38 -2.99 -13.32
N GLY A 436 24.60 -2.02 -12.81
CA GLY A 436 24.78 -1.44 -11.48
C GLY A 436 24.34 -2.36 -10.33
N PRO A 437 24.47 -1.89 -9.08
CA PRO A 437 24.28 -2.68 -7.87
C PRO A 437 22.88 -3.28 -7.71
N THR A 438 21.87 -2.66 -8.33
CA THR A 438 20.48 -3.13 -8.28
C THR A 438 20.24 -4.45 -9.01
N TYR A 439 21.04 -4.74 -10.05
CA TYR A 439 20.85 -5.91 -10.90
C TYR A 439 22.09 -6.81 -10.85
N PHE A 440 23.03 -6.62 -11.78
CA PHE A 440 24.19 -7.51 -11.88
C PHE A 440 25.35 -7.09 -10.98
N ASN A 441 25.50 -5.81 -10.60
CA ASN A 441 26.61 -5.25 -9.82
C ASN A 441 28.01 -5.58 -10.39
N ILE A 442 28.19 -5.28 -11.66
CA ILE A 442 29.39 -5.56 -12.47
C ILE A 442 29.91 -4.33 -13.24
N GLY A 443 29.25 -3.17 -13.10
CA GLY A 443 29.69 -1.93 -13.72
C GLY A 443 28.58 -0.91 -13.94
N ASP A 444 28.77 -0.03 -14.92
CA ASP A 444 27.83 1.03 -15.31
C ASP A 444 27.83 1.20 -16.83
N LEU A 445 26.65 1.25 -17.45
CA LEU A 445 26.49 1.53 -18.89
C LEU A 445 26.21 3.00 -19.19
N SER A 446 26.01 3.84 -18.17
CA SER A 446 25.68 5.25 -18.35
C SER A 446 26.69 6.02 -19.22
N PRO A 447 28.01 5.80 -19.10
CA PRO A 447 28.98 6.42 -20.01
C PRO A 447 28.75 6.06 -21.48
N VAL A 448 28.53 4.78 -21.78
CA VAL A 448 28.28 4.29 -23.15
C VAL A 448 26.95 4.82 -23.71
N VAL A 449 25.92 4.91 -22.85
CA VAL A 449 24.62 5.48 -23.24
C VAL A 449 24.73 6.98 -23.52
N ASN A 450 25.56 7.71 -22.78
CA ASN A 450 25.80 9.13 -23.01
C ASN A 450 26.62 9.38 -24.27
N GLU A 451 27.66 8.58 -24.52
CA GLU A 451 28.42 8.64 -25.78
C GLU A 451 27.52 8.36 -26.99
N ALA A 452 26.72 7.30 -26.94
CA ALA A 452 25.76 6.98 -28.00
C ALA A 452 24.72 8.11 -28.21
N LYS A 453 24.34 8.80 -27.14
CA LYS A 453 23.44 9.97 -27.22
C LYS A 453 24.09 11.11 -27.98
N GLU A 454 25.32 11.46 -27.60
CA GLU A 454 26.07 12.57 -28.20
C GLU A 454 26.30 12.29 -29.69
N ASP A 455 26.79 11.10 -30.03
CA ASP A 455 27.03 10.67 -31.41
C ASP A 455 25.73 10.65 -32.25
N TYR A 456 24.61 10.20 -31.67
CA TYR A 456 23.30 10.23 -32.35
C TYR A 456 22.82 11.67 -32.59
N GLN A 457 22.97 12.54 -31.59
CA GLN A 457 22.50 13.93 -31.67
C GLN A 457 23.27 14.76 -32.72
N ILE A 458 24.54 14.45 -32.96
CA ILE A 458 25.34 15.07 -34.04
C ILE A 458 25.22 14.34 -35.39
N GLY A 459 24.40 13.29 -35.48
CA GLY A 459 24.17 12.53 -36.71
C GLY A 459 25.32 11.60 -37.14
N LYS A 460 26.25 11.29 -36.23
CA LYS A 460 27.41 10.40 -36.50
C LYS A 460 27.02 8.93 -36.51
N ILE A 461 26.03 8.54 -35.70
CA ILE A 461 25.47 7.18 -35.69
C ILE A 461 23.94 7.24 -35.78
N ASP A 462 23.35 6.22 -36.38
CA ASP A 462 21.90 6.06 -36.44
C ASP A 462 21.32 5.33 -35.21
N ARG A 463 20.00 5.13 -35.23
CA ARG A 463 19.29 4.44 -34.15
C ARG A 463 19.77 3.00 -33.95
N THR A 464 19.96 2.26 -35.04
CA THR A 464 20.35 0.84 -34.99
C THR A 464 21.79 0.69 -34.49
N GLU A 465 22.68 1.57 -34.94
CA GLU A 465 24.07 1.63 -34.51
C GLU A 465 24.17 1.98 -33.02
N SER A 466 23.39 2.97 -32.56
CA SER A 466 23.29 3.34 -31.13
C SER A 466 22.88 2.14 -30.26
N LEU A 467 21.83 1.41 -30.66
CA LEU A 467 21.33 0.26 -29.92
C LEU A 467 22.32 -0.91 -29.93
N THR A 468 23.00 -1.13 -31.07
CA THR A 468 23.99 -2.19 -31.24
C THR A 468 25.24 -1.93 -30.40
N LEU A 469 25.69 -0.68 -30.34
CA LEU A 469 26.80 -0.25 -29.51
C LEU A 469 26.53 -0.59 -28.03
N VAL A 470 25.39 -0.14 -27.50
CA VAL A 470 24.99 -0.41 -26.12
C VAL A 470 24.84 -1.92 -25.85
N SER A 471 24.25 -2.67 -26.80
CA SER A 471 24.08 -4.13 -26.68
C SER A 471 25.42 -4.87 -26.62
N ARG A 472 26.39 -4.48 -27.45
CA ARG A 472 27.72 -5.09 -27.48
C ARG A 472 28.47 -4.87 -26.16
N PHE A 473 28.48 -3.65 -25.64
CA PHE A 473 29.09 -3.36 -24.34
C PHE A 473 28.41 -4.14 -23.20
N LEU A 474 27.08 -4.21 -23.20
CA LEU A 474 26.31 -5.02 -22.27
C LEU A 474 26.72 -6.50 -22.34
N GLY A 475 26.75 -7.08 -23.53
CA GLY A 475 27.10 -8.48 -23.76
C GLY A 475 28.51 -8.83 -23.30
N THR A 476 29.49 -8.01 -23.68
CA THR A 476 30.89 -8.20 -23.27
C THR A 476 31.06 -8.11 -21.76
N ALA A 477 30.39 -7.16 -21.09
CA ALA A 477 30.45 -7.03 -19.63
C ALA A 477 29.86 -8.28 -18.94
N LEU A 478 28.68 -8.72 -19.38
CA LEU A 478 28.03 -9.92 -18.84
C LEU A 478 28.86 -11.18 -19.06
N ARG A 479 29.40 -11.38 -20.25
CA ARG A 479 30.21 -12.58 -20.56
C ARG A 479 31.48 -12.67 -19.71
N LYS A 480 32.09 -11.55 -19.35
CA LYS A 480 33.30 -11.49 -18.50
C LYS A 480 33.00 -11.58 -17.01
N SER A 481 31.74 -11.54 -16.62
CA SER A 481 31.33 -11.53 -15.22
C SER A 481 31.41 -12.91 -14.58
N ASP A 482 31.57 -12.94 -13.26
CA ASP A 482 31.47 -14.16 -12.49
C ASP A 482 30.03 -14.69 -12.44
N GLN A 483 29.88 -15.99 -12.17
CA GLN A 483 28.58 -16.67 -12.14
C GLN A 483 27.64 -16.16 -11.03
N GLU A 484 28.17 -15.72 -9.89
CA GLU A 484 27.35 -15.21 -8.80
C GLU A 484 26.69 -13.88 -9.18
N SER A 485 27.44 -12.99 -9.85
CA SER A 485 26.92 -11.76 -10.40
C SER A 485 25.85 -12.00 -11.47
N LEU A 486 26.06 -12.98 -12.36
CA LEU A 486 25.07 -13.37 -13.38
C LEU A 486 23.80 -13.94 -12.76
N LYS A 487 23.91 -14.86 -11.80
CA LYS A 487 22.77 -15.43 -11.06
C LYS A 487 21.99 -14.36 -10.31
N ARG A 488 22.69 -13.44 -9.63
CA ARG A 488 22.08 -12.28 -8.95
C ARG A 488 21.28 -11.43 -9.94
N GLY A 489 21.87 -11.08 -11.08
CA GLY A 489 21.18 -10.26 -12.08
C GLY A 489 19.96 -10.95 -12.66
N LEU A 490 20.04 -12.24 -13.01
CA LEU A 490 18.89 -13.02 -13.46
C LEU A 490 17.77 -13.06 -12.42
N LYS A 491 18.10 -13.35 -11.15
CA LYS A 491 17.13 -13.31 -10.04
C LYS A 491 16.46 -11.95 -9.91
N ASN A 492 17.25 -10.88 -9.97
CA ASN A 492 16.75 -9.51 -9.88
C ASN A 492 15.89 -9.13 -11.10
N ILE A 493 16.11 -9.69 -12.28
CA ILE A 493 15.30 -9.41 -13.47
C ILE A 493 14.02 -10.24 -13.50
N MET A 494 14.10 -11.53 -13.22
CA MET A 494 12.95 -12.45 -13.28
C MET A 494 11.93 -12.25 -12.15
N SER A 495 12.28 -11.43 -11.15
CA SER A 495 11.44 -11.15 -9.97
C SER A 495 11.27 -12.36 -9.06
N THR A 496 10.77 -12.11 -7.85
CA THR A 496 10.38 -13.15 -6.88
C THR A 496 8.87 -13.37 -6.85
N SER A 497 8.12 -12.70 -7.73
CA SER A 497 6.67 -12.83 -7.84
C SER A 497 6.26 -14.10 -8.59
N LEU A 498 5.18 -14.74 -8.15
CA LEU A 498 4.52 -15.79 -8.91
C LEU A 498 4.03 -15.20 -10.24
N LEU A 499 4.52 -15.73 -11.36
CA LEU A 499 4.11 -15.30 -12.69
C LEU A 499 2.77 -15.93 -13.03
N VAL A 500 1.79 -15.10 -13.40
CA VAL A 500 0.49 -15.53 -13.91
C VAL A 500 0.36 -15.02 -15.34
N ALA A 501 0.48 -15.93 -16.31
CA ALA A 501 0.45 -15.60 -17.73
C ALA A 501 -0.86 -16.10 -18.37
N THR A 502 -1.67 -15.17 -18.87
CA THR A 502 -2.93 -15.46 -19.56
C THR A 502 -2.76 -15.25 -21.07
N PHE A 503 -3.11 -16.29 -21.84
CA PHE A 503 -3.02 -16.32 -23.29
C PHE A 503 -4.40 -16.10 -23.91
N TYR A 504 -4.75 -14.84 -24.22
CA TYR A 504 -6.14 -14.47 -24.40
C TYR A 504 -6.78 -14.88 -25.73
N GLU A 505 -6.00 -15.14 -26.81
CA GLU A 505 -6.57 -15.73 -28.03
C GLU A 505 -6.78 -17.26 -27.91
N LYS A 506 -6.17 -17.89 -26.91
CA LYS A 506 -6.22 -19.34 -26.67
C LYS A 506 -7.01 -19.73 -25.42
N GLU A 507 -7.49 -18.75 -24.67
CA GLU A 507 -8.34 -18.91 -23.50
C GLU A 507 -7.76 -19.85 -22.42
N TYR A 508 -6.47 -19.72 -22.09
CA TYR A 508 -5.86 -20.44 -20.97
C TYR A 508 -4.89 -19.57 -20.19
N THR A 509 -4.63 -19.99 -18.94
CA THR A 509 -3.68 -19.33 -18.03
C THR A 509 -2.71 -20.36 -17.48
N ILE A 510 -1.46 -19.93 -17.26
CA ILE A 510 -0.46 -20.71 -16.53
C ILE A 510 0.05 -19.90 -15.34
N CYS A 511 0.43 -20.60 -14.28
CA CYS A 511 1.12 -20.05 -13.13
C CYS A 511 2.51 -20.68 -13.02
N LYS A 512 3.55 -19.86 -12.86
CA LYS A 512 4.94 -20.33 -12.77
C LYS A 512 5.67 -19.60 -11.65
N GLU A 513 6.15 -20.37 -10.67
CA GLU A 513 7.04 -19.87 -9.62
C GLU A 513 8.35 -19.35 -10.23
N PRO A 514 9.00 -18.34 -9.60
CA PRO A 514 10.32 -17.91 -9.98
C PRO A 514 11.28 -19.09 -10.08
N THR A 515 11.83 -19.33 -11.27
CA THR A 515 12.74 -20.45 -11.49
C THR A 515 14.08 -20.16 -10.83
N GLU A 516 14.54 -21.07 -9.98
CA GLU A 516 15.90 -21.02 -9.45
C GLU A 516 16.89 -21.25 -10.61
N VAL A 517 17.82 -20.32 -10.79
CA VAL A 517 18.86 -20.44 -11.83
C VAL A 517 19.88 -21.48 -11.37
N LYS A 518 19.69 -22.73 -11.82
CA LYS A 518 20.60 -23.84 -11.57
C LYS A 518 21.64 -23.95 -12.67
N GLY A 519 22.85 -24.37 -12.29
CA GLY A 519 23.97 -24.59 -13.21
C GLY A 519 24.71 -23.31 -13.62
N ASN A 520 25.53 -23.43 -14.67
CA ASN A 520 26.31 -22.35 -15.22
C ASN A 520 25.49 -21.56 -16.25
N ILE A 521 25.62 -20.24 -16.21
CA ILE A 521 24.99 -19.30 -17.13
C ILE A 521 25.95 -19.04 -18.28
N ILE A 522 25.45 -19.25 -19.50
CA ILE A 522 26.15 -18.98 -20.76
C ILE A 522 25.60 -17.68 -21.33
N VAL A 523 26.49 -16.72 -21.62
CA VAL A 523 26.12 -15.44 -22.23
C VAL A 523 26.45 -15.49 -23.73
N LYS A 524 25.44 -15.29 -24.58
CA LYS A 524 25.59 -15.10 -26.02
C LYS A 524 25.36 -13.64 -26.37
N GLU A 525 26.42 -12.98 -26.81
CA GLU A 525 26.41 -11.59 -27.28
C GLU A 525 25.77 -11.51 -28.67
N CYS A 526 25.02 -10.43 -28.95
CA CYS A 526 24.40 -10.19 -30.26
C CYS A 526 23.46 -11.33 -30.74
N ASP A 527 22.85 -12.05 -29.82
CA ASP A 527 21.97 -13.21 -30.09
C ASP A 527 20.54 -12.95 -29.58
N PRO A 528 19.49 -13.16 -30.39
CA PRO A 528 19.50 -13.55 -31.80
C PRO A 528 19.70 -12.37 -32.78
N SER A 529 19.94 -11.17 -32.29
CA SER A 529 20.15 -9.98 -33.13
C SER A 529 21.22 -9.05 -32.55
N PRO A 530 21.80 -8.13 -33.35
CA PRO A 530 22.86 -7.23 -32.89
C PRO A 530 22.50 -6.39 -31.66
N ILE A 531 21.20 -6.09 -31.46
CA ILE A 531 20.69 -5.29 -30.34
C ILE A 531 20.26 -6.15 -29.13
N GLN A 532 20.57 -7.44 -29.12
CA GLN A 532 20.22 -8.38 -28.07
C GLN A 532 21.45 -9.06 -27.47
N THR A 533 21.39 -9.32 -26.17
CA THR A 533 22.30 -10.25 -25.49
C THR A 533 21.43 -11.26 -24.76
N THR A 534 21.69 -12.57 -24.94
CA THR A 534 20.88 -13.62 -24.33
C THR A 534 21.70 -14.43 -23.32
N LEU A 535 21.11 -14.64 -22.14
CA LEU A 535 21.65 -15.49 -21.08
C LEU A 535 20.89 -16.81 -21.11
N TYR A 536 21.63 -17.92 -21.16
CA TYR A 536 21.10 -19.29 -21.17
C TYR A 536 21.55 -20.03 -19.93
N TRP A 537 20.69 -20.89 -19.38
CA TRP A 537 21.04 -21.80 -18.29
C TRP A 537 20.27 -23.12 -18.46
N ASP A 538 20.58 -24.08 -17.58
CA ASP A 538 19.96 -25.41 -17.59
C ASP A 538 20.07 -26.12 -18.96
N ASP A 539 21.30 -26.26 -19.47
CA ASP A 539 21.60 -26.83 -20.80
C ASP A 539 20.90 -26.09 -21.96
N GLU A 540 20.90 -24.75 -21.90
CA GLU A 540 20.20 -23.87 -22.85
C GLU A 540 18.68 -24.10 -22.93
N ARG A 541 18.10 -24.79 -21.93
CA ARG A 541 16.65 -24.98 -21.86
C ARG A 541 15.93 -23.70 -21.49
N ASP A 542 16.47 -22.92 -20.57
CA ASP A 542 15.93 -21.62 -20.22
C ASP A 542 16.77 -20.48 -20.79
N SER A 543 16.10 -19.37 -21.14
CA SER A 543 16.78 -18.18 -21.64
C SER A 543 16.11 -16.87 -21.24
N LEU A 544 16.95 -15.85 -21.04
CA LEU A 544 16.55 -14.47 -20.85
C LEU A 544 17.28 -13.58 -21.86
N SER A 545 16.53 -13.00 -22.79
CA SER A 545 17.04 -12.08 -23.81
C SER A 545 16.93 -10.64 -23.33
N LEU A 546 18.04 -9.91 -23.30
CA LEU A 546 18.11 -8.48 -22.99
C LEU A 546 18.15 -7.68 -24.29
N ARG A 547 16.99 -7.21 -24.76
CA ARG A 547 16.89 -6.41 -26.00
C ARG A 547 16.99 -4.92 -25.72
N VAL A 548 17.99 -4.26 -26.29
CA VAL A 548 18.14 -2.81 -26.19
C VAL A 548 17.10 -2.11 -27.07
N LYS A 549 16.37 -1.14 -26.51
CA LYS A 549 15.37 -0.33 -27.22
C LYS A 549 15.32 1.11 -26.73
N PHE A 550 14.89 2.01 -27.61
CA PHE A 550 14.46 3.35 -27.21
C PHE A 550 13.15 3.26 -26.42
N SER A 551 13.00 4.12 -25.42
CA SER A 551 11.78 4.19 -24.60
C SER A 551 10.59 4.76 -25.35
N LYS A 552 10.84 5.56 -26.40
CA LYS A 552 9.83 6.09 -27.33
C LYS A 552 10.14 5.65 -28.76
N GLY A 553 9.12 5.73 -29.62
CA GLY A 553 9.29 5.47 -31.05
C GLY A 553 10.23 6.47 -31.73
N GLU A 554 10.79 6.05 -32.87
CA GLU A 554 11.80 6.79 -33.65
C GLU A 554 11.40 8.22 -34.00
N LYS A 555 10.11 8.47 -34.24
CA LYS A 555 9.54 9.81 -34.50
C LYS A 555 9.84 10.87 -33.42
N HIS A 556 10.28 10.45 -32.24
CA HIS A 556 10.63 11.33 -31.13
C HIS A 556 12.13 11.67 -31.06
N GLY A 557 12.93 11.22 -32.03
CA GLY A 557 14.39 11.36 -32.00
C GLY A 557 15.01 10.54 -30.87
N TRP A 558 16.04 11.10 -30.22
CA TRP A 558 16.66 10.45 -29.07
C TRP A 558 15.67 10.35 -27.90
N SER A 559 15.55 9.15 -27.34
CA SER A 559 14.86 8.92 -26.07
C SER A 559 15.70 8.01 -25.19
N SER A 560 15.40 7.97 -23.88
CA SER A 560 16.18 7.13 -22.96
C SER A 560 16.17 5.67 -23.41
N ILE A 561 17.33 5.02 -23.30
CA ILE A 561 17.51 3.62 -23.68
C ILE A 561 17.09 2.71 -22.52
N LYS A 562 16.26 1.72 -22.83
CA LYS A 562 15.78 0.68 -21.93
C LYS A 562 16.11 -0.70 -22.49
N LEU A 563 16.06 -1.72 -21.63
CA LEU A 563 16.12 -3.12 -22.02
C LEU A 563 14.72 -3.72 -21.97
N ALA A 564 14.25 -4.39 -23.02
CA ALA A 564 13.16 -5.35 -22.87
C ALA A 564 13.77 -6.69 -22.43
N CYS A 565 13.57 -7.06 -21.17
CA CYS A 565 14.03 -8.34 -20.64
C CYS A 565 12.98 -9.40 -20.94
N GLU A 566 13.29 -10.30 -21.87
CA GLU A 566 12.35 -11.22 -22.50
C GLU A 566 12.68 -12.65 -22.06
N TYR A 567 11.83 -13.21 -21.21
CA TYR A 567 11.93 -14.60 -20.77
C TYR A 567 11.11 -15.50 -21.68
N GLN A 568 11.70 -16.58 -22.16
CA GLN A 568 10.99 -17.56 -22.98
C GLN A 568 10.34 -18.61 -22.08
N LEU A 569 9.01 -18.56 -21.95
CA LEU A 569 8.27 -19.67 -21.38
C LEU A 569 8.29 -20.84 -22.37
N LYS A 570 8.93 -21.95 -21.99
CA LYS A 570 8.68 -23.24 -22.62
C LYS A 570 7.48 -23.87 -21.87
N ILE A 571 6.38 -24.05 -22.58
CA ILE A 571 5.12 -24.68 -22.11
C ILE A 571 5.15 -26.13 -22.54
#